data_AF-A0A930T500-F1
#
_entry.id   AF-A0A930T500-F1
#
_cell.length_a   1.000
_cell.length_b   1.000
_cell.length_c   1.000
_cell.angle_alpha   90.00
_cell.angle_beta   90.00
_cell.angle_gamma   90.00
#
_symmetry.space_group_name_H-M   'P 1'
#
loop_
_entity.id
_entity.type
_entity.pdbx_description
1 polymer ?
#
loop_
_entity_poly.entity_id
_entity_poly.type
_entity_poly.pdbx_seq_one_letter_code
_entity_poly.pdbx_strand_id
1 'polypeptide(L)'
;MELVELLLILGTVVGFIDGNTIRIQDNTGQSVTVKLACIALPQANKYQVSATQKLKQILGPGSSVVVKSVERLPDGRVVGEVFLDNKSVNLKMVESGNAIVERETLESCNDETKFLIAEATAQNKRLGLWNQSKIHSLRGKLIYEEIPPVRSVRAYQGEEFFLMTNSGSEKRLVLRPSQRISRVVLQAFHNQLVEIKAVHTEGTRPSPQTNSACPRDINGLCKPQGYGYQVLYIVPLTQK
;
A
#
# COMPACT_ATOMS: atom_id res chain seq x y z
N MET A 1 -1.72 -35.28 22.15
CA MET A 1 -2.47 -34.59 21.08
C MET A 1 -3.81 -34.23 21.69
N GLU A 2 -3.90 -33.00 22.18
CA GLU A 2 -5.13 -32.45 22.73
C GLU A 2 -6.06 -32.20 21.53
N LEU A 3 -7.28 -32.73 21.57
CA LEU A 3 -8.29 -32.37 20.57
C LEU A 3 -8.57 -30.88 20.77
N VAL A 4 -8.03 -30.04 19.89
CA VAL A 4 -8.46 -28.65 19.78
C VAL A 4 -9.91 -28.70 19.32
N GLU A 5 -10.83 -28.44 20.23
CA GLU A 5 -12.25 -28.43 19.94
C GLU A 5 -12.52 -27.27 18.99
N LEU A 6 -12.80 -27.63 17.74
CA LEU A 6 -13.01 -26.70 16.64
C LEU A 6 -14.36 -26.01 16.83
N LEU A 7 -14.35 -24.89 17.54
CA LEU A 7 -15.56 -24.12 17.81
C LEU A 7 -15.84 -23.15 16.67
N LEU A 8 -17.04 -23.23 16.09
CA LEU A 8 -17.56 -22.22 15.19
C LEU A 8 -18.33 -21.17 15.99
N ILE A 9 -17.91 -19.91 15.91
CA ILE A 9 -18.60 -18.78 16.55
C ILE A 9 -19.31 -17.97 15.47
N LEU A 10 -20.63 -17.91 15.56
CA LEU A 10 -21.47 -17.06 14.71
C LEU A 10 -21.64 -15.72 15.39
N GLY A 11 -21.38 -14.62 14.67
CA GLY A 11 -21.54 -13.30 15.26
C GLY A 11 -21.57 -12.18 14.24
N THR A 12 -21.81 -10.98 14.75
CA THR A 12 -21.84 -9.74 13.98
C THR A 12 -20.65 -8.86 14.36
N VAL A 13 -19.95 -8.30 13.37
CA VAL A 13 -18.83 -7.39 13.63
C VAL A 13 -19.36 -6.08 14.22
N VAL A 14 -18.91 -5.76 15.44
CA VAL A 14 -19.29 -4.55 16.17
C VAL A 14 -18.13 -3.58 16.36
N GLY A 15 -16.89 -4.00 16.05
CA GLY A 15 -15.73 -3.11 16.15
C GLY A 15 -14.45 -3.67 15.55
N PHE A 16 -13.47 -2.79 15.39
CA PHE A 16 -12.11 -3.08 14.92
C PHE A 16 -11.15 -2.52 15.95
N ILE A 17 -10.32 -3.37 16.57
CA ILE A 17 -9.36 -2.96 17.59
C ILE A 17 -8.08 -2.48 16.90
N ASP A 18 -7.55 -3.28 15.97
CA ASP A 18 -6.35 -2.98 15.18
C ASP A 18 -6.40 -3.70 13.82
N GLY A 19 -5.26 -3.78 13.12
CA GLY A 19 -5.19 -4.31 11.76
C GLY A 19 -5.41 -5.81 11.62
N ASN A 20 -5.39 -6.57 12.72
CA ASN A 20 -5.66 -8.02 12.72
C ASN A 20 -6.51 -8.47 13.92
N THR A 21 -7.19 -7.55 14.59
CA THR A 21 -8.07 -7.87 15.72
C THR A 21 -9.42 -7.16 15.56
N ILE A 22 -10.49 -7.96 15.55
CA ILE A 22 -11.87 -7.49 15.46
C ILE A 22 -12.64 -7.79 16.74
N ARG A 23 -13.76 -7.10 16.93
CA ARG A 23 -14.70 -7.37 18.00
C ARG A 23 -16.04 -7.77 17.38
N ILE A 24 -16.55 -8.92 17.78
CA ILE A 24 -17.85 -9.43 17.35
C ILE A 24 -18.81 -9.49 18.53
N GLN A 25 -20.10 -9.46 18.24
CA GLN A 25 -21.14 -9.86 19.15
C GLN A 25 -21.68 -11.20 18.69
N ASP A 26 -21.57 -12.23 19.52
CA ASP A 26 -22.09 -13.56 19.18
C ASP A 26 -23.62 -13.61 19.25
N ASN A 27 -24.19 -14.74 18.85
CA ASN A 27 -25.64 -14.97 18.87
C ASN A 27 -26.26 -14.98 20.28
N THR A 28 -25.45 -15.10 21.34
CA THR A 28 -25.91 -14.97 22.74
C THR A 28 -25.89 -13.52 23.23
N GLY A 29 -25.41 -12.60 22.39
CA GLY A 29 -25.25 -11.19 22.72
C GLY A 29 -23.94 -10.86 23.43
N GLN A 30 -23.07 -11.86 23.66
CA GLN A 30 -21.77 -11.64 24.30
C GLN A 30 -20.77 -11.05 23.31
N SER A 31 -19.90 -10.19 23.85
CA SER A 31 -18.87 -9.55 23.04
C SER A 31 -17.58 -10.36 23.08
N VAL A 32 -17.12 -10.80 21.91
CA VAL A 32 -15.93 -11.62 21.73
C VAL A 32 -14.88 -10.85 20.95
N THR A 33 -13.66 -10.80 21.47
CA THR A 33 -12.50 -10.23 20.76
C THR A 33 -11.79 -11.33 20.00
N VAL A 34 -11.60 -11.13 18.69
CA VAL A 34 -11.05 -12.14 17.78
C VAL A 34 -9.78 -11.59 17.13
N LYS A 35 -8.64 -12.24 17.38
CA LYS A 35 -7.38 -12.04 16.66
C LYS A 35 -7.38 -12.96 15.44
N LEU A 36 -7.12 -12.41 14.26
CA LEU A 36 -7.07 -13.16 13.02
C LEU A 36 -5.85 -14.09 13.02
N ALA A 37 -6.09 -15.40 12.90
CA ALA A 37 -5.08 -16.45 12.82
C ALA A 37 -4.32 -16.45 11.48
N CYS A 38 -3.13 -17.08 11.47
CA CYS A 38 -2.31 -17.37 10.28
C CYS A 38 -1.80 -16.14 9.53
N ILE A 39 -2.02 -14.95 10.10
CA ILE A 39 -1.56 -13.69 9.56
C ILE A 39 -0.85 -12.88 10.64
N ALA A 40 0.22 -12.20 10.23
CA ALA A 40 0.92 -11.24 11.06
C ALA A 40 0.95 -9.87 10.38
N LEU A 41 1.17 -8.84 11.20
CA LEU A 41 1.35 -7.47 10.75
C LEU A 41 2.70 -6.93 11.19
N PRO A 42 3.45 -6.24 10.32
CA PRO A 42 4.65 -5.55 10.75
C PRO A 42 4.33 -4.46 11.80
N GLN A 43 5.24 -4.27 12.75
CA GLN A 43 5.02 -3.39 13.92
C GLN A 43 4.84 -1.90 13.59
N ALA A 44 5.30 -1.44 12.41
CA ALA A 44 5.23 -0.02 12.09
C ALA A 44 3.77 0.45 11.89
N ASN A 45 3.39 1.52 12.58
CA ASN A 45 2.00 2.03 12.66
C ASN A 45 1.31 2.22 11.29
N LYS A 46 2.06 2.65 10.26
CA LYS A 46 1.50 2.83 8.90
C LYS A 46 0.85 1.56 8.34
N TYR A 47 1.40 0.39 8.67
CA TYR A 47 0.90 -0.89 8.20
C TYR A 47 -0.34 -1.33 8.97
N GLN A 48 -0.36 -1.10 10.30
CA GLN A 48 -1.53 -1.31 11.14
C GLN A 48 -2.74 -0.48 10.68
N VAL A 49 -2.52 0.80 10.36
CA VAL A 49 -3.58 1.69 9.86
C VAL A 49 -4.11 1.20 8.50
N SER A 50 -3.23 0.85 7.56
CA SER A 50 -3.62 0.31 6.25
C SER A 50 -4.43 -0.99 6.39
N ALA A 51 -3.97 -1.90 7.24
CA ALA A 51 -4.66 -3.17 7.50
C ALA A 51 -6.03 -2.95 8.13
N THR A 52 -6.15 -2.04 9.11
CA THR A 52 -7.44 -1.69 9.73
C THR A 52 -8.43 -1.13 8.71
N GLN A 53 -7.97 -0.24 7.82
CA GLN A 53 -8.80 0.29 6.73
C GLN A 53 -9.24 -0.82 5.77
N LYS A 54 -8.35 -1.76 5.45
CA LYS A 54 -8.68 -2.89 4.60
C LYS A 54 -9.71 -3.81 5.23
N LEU A 55 -9.59 -4.11 6.53
CA LEU A 55 -10.57 -4.90 7.26
C LEU A 55 -11.94 -4.24 7.21
N LYS A 56 -12.05 -2.93 7.47
CA LYS A 56 -13.32 -2.19 7.37
C LYS A 56 -13.95 -2.19 5.97
N GLN A 57 -13.13 -2.29 4.92
CA GLN A 57 -13.64 -2.40 3.55
C GLN A 57 -14.16 -3.80 3.24
N ILE A 58 -13.54 -4.84 3.81
CA ILE A 58 -13.97 -6.23 3.61
C ILE A 58 -15.20 -6.52 4.48
N LEU A 59 -15.10 -6.20 5.78
CA LEU A 59 -16.13 -6.34 6.79
C LEU A 59 -16.85 -5.00 6.89
N GLY A 60 -17.93 -4.85 6.12
CA GLY A 60 -18.82 -3.70 6.24
C GLY A 60 -19.38 -3.55 7.67
N PRO A 61 -19.98 -2.39 7.99
CA PRO A 61 -20.64 -2.20 9.28
C PRO A 61 -21.69 -3.29 9.53
N GLY A 62 -21.60 -3.98 10.67
CA GLY A 62 -22.57 -5.02 11.02
C GLY A 62 -22.49 -6.29 10.18
N SER A 63 -21.37 -6.58 9.52
CA SER A 63 -21.20 -7.84 8.79
C SER A 63 -21.38 -9.06 9.70
N SER A 64 -22.24 -9.99 9.28
CA SER A 64 -22.35 -11.32 9.91
C SER A 64 -21.17 -12.19 9.46
N VAL A 65 -20.48 -12.79 10.43
CA VAL A 65 -19.28 -13.59 10.19
C VAL A 65 -19.35 -14.92 10.93
N VAL A 66 -18.61 -15.89 10.40
CA VAL A 66 -18.32 -17.15 11.07
C VAL A 66 -16.85 -17.15 11.46
N VAL A 67 -16.54 -17.38 12.73
CA VAL A 67 -15.16 -17.52 13.20
C VAL A 67 -14.89 -18.99 13.45
N LYS A 68 -13.92 -19.55 12.73
CA LYS A 68 -13.35 -20.87 13.02
C LYS A 68 -12.27 -20.68 14.09
N SER A 69 -12.60 -21.00 15.34
CA SER A 69 -11.68 -20.88 16.47
C SER A 69 -10.53 -21.87 16.33
N VAL A 70 -9.31 -21.37 16.53
CA VAL A 70 -8.07 -22.14 16.60
C VAL A 70 -7.64 -22.31 18.04
N GLU A 71 -7.64 -21.22 18.81
CA GLU A 71 -7.19 -21.22 20.20
C GLU A 71 -7.93 -20.13 20.96
N ARG A 72 -8.10 -20.32 22.27
CA ARG A 72 -8.50 -19.25 23.18
C ARG A 72 -7.33 -18.86 24.08
N LEU A 73 -6.96 -17.58 24.04
CA LEU A 73 -5.87 -17.04 24.84
C LEU A 73 -6.28 -16.87 26.31
N PRO A 74 -5.32 -16.86 27.26
CA PRO A 74 -5.60 -16.68 28.68
C PRO A 74 -6.32 -15.38 29.05
N ASP A 75 -6.17 -14.34 28.23
CA ASP A 75 -6.86 -13.05 28.40
C ASP A 75 -8.30 -13.04 27.83
N GLY A 76 -8.78 -14.20 27.39
CA GLY A 76 -10.14 -14.40 26.88
C GLY A 76 -10.32 -14.12 25.39
N ARG A 77 -9.29 -13.61 24.69
CA ARG A 77 -9.34 -13.42 23.23
C ARG A 77 -9.38 -14.77 22.51
N VAL A 78 -10.08 -14.80 21.38
CA VAL A 78 -10.11 -15.96 20.49
C VAL A 78 -9.16 -15.70 19.33
N VAL A 79 -8.31 -16.68 19.01
CA VAL A 79 -7.53 -16.70 17.77
C VAL A 79 -8.29 -17.55 16.77
N GLY A 80 -8.56 -17.02 15.58
CA GLY A 80 -9.35 -17.76 14.60
C GLY A 80 -9.32 -17.22 13.18
N GLU A 81 -9.79 -18.05 12.27
CA GLU A 81 -10.02 -17.68 10.87
C GLU A 81 -11.43 -17.12 10.72
N VAL A 82 -11.55 -15.90 10.21
CA VAL A 82 -12.83 -15.20 10.06
C VAL A 82 -13.35 -15.36 8.64
N PHE A 83 -14.61 -15.75 8.51
CA PHE A 83 -15.28 -15.95 7.22
C PHE A 83 -16.45 -14.98 7.06
N LEU A 84 -16.51 -14.34 5.91
CA LEU A 84 -17.66 -13.57 5.41
C LEU A 84 -18.14 -14.23 4.13
N ASP A 85 -19.41 -14.62 4.06
CA ASP A 85 -20.00 -15.31 2.89
C ASP A 85 -19.15 -16.51 2.40
N ASN A 86 -18.70 -17.34 3.35
CA ASN A 86 -17.85 -18.51 3.12
C ASN A 86 -16.46 -18.20 2.51
N LYS A 87 -16.00 -16.94 2.58
CA LYS A 87 -14.67 -16.51 2.14
C LYS A 87 -13.83 -16.07 3.34
N SER A 88 -12.61 -16.58 3.41
CA SER A 88 -11.65 -16.22 4.45
C SER A 88 -11.22 -14.76 4.32
N VAL A 89 -11.51 -13.97 5.35
CA VAL A 89 -11.07 -12.58 5.50
C VAL A 89 -9.57 -12.54 5.71
N ASN A 90 -9.02 -13.49 6.49
CA ASN A 90 -7.60 -13.61 6.75
C ASN A 90 -6.81 -13.82 5.45
N LEU A 91 -7.26 -14.75 4.59
CA LEU A 91 -6.68 -14.96 3.27
C LEU A 91 -6.78 -13.69 2.42
N LYS A 92 -7.93 -12.98 2.48
CA LYS A 92 -8.12 -11.74 1.71
C LYS A 92 -7.17 -10.61 2.13
N MET A 93 -6.81 -10.56 3.41
CA MET A 93 -5.81 -9.64 3.92
C MET A 93 -4.45 -9.93 3.30
N VAL A 94 -4.05 -11.19 3.21
CA VAL A 94 -2.79 -11.61 2.55
C VAL A 94 -2.82 -11.34 1.05
N GLU A 95 -3.89 -11.72 0.34
CA GLU A 95 -4.05 -11.49 -1.11
C GLU A 95 -3.90 -10.02 -1.51
N SER A 96 -4.39 -9.12 -0.65
CA SER A 96 -4.30 -7.68 -0.88
C SER A 96 -2.99 -7.06 -0.37
N GLY A 97 -2.09 -7.88 0.15
CA GLY A 97 -0.82 -7.46 0.75
C GLY A 97 -1.01 -6.63 2.00
N ASN A 98 -2.12 -6.73 2.73
CA ASN A 98 -2.33 -6.02 4.00
C ASN A 98 -1.92 -6.84 5.23
N ALA A 99 -1.51 -8.09 5.05
CA ALA A 99 -0.88 -8.91 6.07
C ALA A 99 0.17 -9.84 5.45
N ILE A 100 1.10 -10.32 6.27
CA ILE A 100 2.02 -11.42 5.92
C ILE A 100 1.47 -12.71 6.50
N VAL A 101 1.90 -13.85 5.96
CA VAL A 101 1.53 -15.16 6.50
C VAL A 101 2.38 -15.46 7.73
N GLU A 102 1.72 -15.81 8.84
CA GLU A 102 2.39 -16.29 10.05
C GLU A 102 2.63 -17.80 9.90
N ARG A 103 3.89 -18.19 9.69
CA ARG A 103 4.24 -19.58 9.34
C ARG A 103 3.99 -20.53 10.50
N GLU A 104 4.17 -20.05 11.72
CA GLU A 104 4.05 -20.80 12.98
C GLU A 104 2.61 -21.24 13.26
N THR A 105 1.61 -20.50 12.79
CA THR A 105 0.19 -20.78 13.03
C THR A 105 -0.54 -21.24 11.77
N LEU A 106 0.16 -21.36 10.63
CA LEU A 106 -0.45 -21.58 9.32
C LEU A 106 -1.24 -22.89 9.23
N GLU A 107 -0.75 -23.95 9.88
CA GLU A 107 -1.39 -25.26 9.95
C GLU A 107 -2.79 -25.25 10.59
N SER A 108 -3.10 -24.20 11.34
CA SER A 108 -4.40 -24.04 12.01
C SER A 108 -5.48 -23.42 11.10
N CYS A 109 -5.10 -22.80 9.98
CA CYS A 109 -6.06 -22.26 9.01
C CYS A 109 -6.34 -23.22 7.87
N ASN A 110 -7.46 -23.00 7.19
CA ASN A 110 -7.77 -23.79 6.01
C ASN A 110 -6.78 -23.46 4.87
N ASP A 111 -6.22 -24.52 4.28
CA ASP A 111 -5.50 -24.48 3.02
C ASP A 111 -4.27 -23.56 3.03
N GLU A 112 -3.22 -24.01 3.74
CA GLU A 112 -1.91 -23.35 3.84
C GLU A 112 -1.36 -22.91 2.48
N THR A 113 -1.57 -23.75 1.47
CA THR A 113 -1.10 -23.52 0.10
C THR A 113 -1.71 -22.25 -0.47
N LYS A 114 -3.00 -21.97 -0.22
CA LYS A 114 -3.63 -20.72 -0.66
C LYS A 114 -3.00 -19.48 -0.04
N PHE A 115 -2.70 -19.52 1.26
CA PHE A 115 -2.05 -18.41 1.96
C PHE A 115 -0.65 -18.13 1.38
N LEU A 116 0.14 -19.18 1.14
CA LEU A 116 1.47 -19.07 0.54
C LEU A 116 1.42 -18.49 -0.88
N ILE A 117 0.50 -18.99 -1.71
CA ILE A 117 0.30 -18.49 -3.08
C ILE A 117 -0.18 -17.04 -3.06
N ALA A 118 -1.10 -16.69 -2.17
CA ALA A 118 -1.63 -15.34 -2.02
C ALA A 118 -0.51 -14.35 -1.64
N GLU A 119 0.34 -14.73 -0.69
CA GLU A 119 1.48 -13.91 -0.26
C GLU A 119 2.48 -13.69 -1.39
N ALA A 120 2.91 -14.77 -2.06
CA ALA A 120 3.80 -14.69 -3.21
C ALA A 120 3.21 -13.81 -4.33
N THR A 121 1.91 -13.93 -4.59
CA THR A 121 1.21 -13.11 -5.58
C THR A 121 1.19 -11.63 -5.18
N ALA A 122 0.91 -11.33 -3.91
CA ALA A 122 0.91 -9.96 -3.40
C ALA A 122 2.31 -9.33 -3.44
N GLN A 123 3.36 -10.11 -3.14
CA GLN A 123 4.77 -9.70 -3.27
C GLN A 123 5.12 -9.37 -4.73
N ASN A 124 4.82 -10.28 -5.65
CA ASN A 124 5.11 -10.12 -7.07
C ASN A 124 4.39 -8.90 -7.67
N LYS A 125 3.15 -8.65 -7.23
CA LYS A 125 2.35 -7.48 -7.63
C LYS A 125 2.64 -6.22 -6.81
N ARG A 126 3.57 -6.26 -5.85
CA ARG A 126 3.94 -5.16 -4.95
C ARG A 126 2.72 -4.50 -4.30
N LEU A 127 1.80 -5.31 -3.77
CA LEU A 127 0.57 -4.83 -3.12
C LEU A 127 0.81 -4.51 -1.65
N GLY A 128 0.12 -3.50 -1.11
CA GLY A 128 0.10 -3.18 0.33
C GLY A 128 1.50 -3.07 0.97
N LEU A 129 1.80 -3.95 1.93
CA LEU A 129 3.08 -4.10 2.63
C LEU A 129 4.28 -4.24 1.67
N TRP A 130 4.04 -4.85 0.52
CA TRP A 130 5.04 -5.12 -0.52
C TRP A 130 5.22 -3.94 -1.48
N ASN A 131 4.41 -2.90 -1.36
CA ASN A 131 4.58 -1.64 -2.07
C ASN A 131 5.66 -0.77 -1.39
N GLN A 132 6.86 -1.31 -1.23
CA GLN A 132 8.00 -0.54 -0.75
C GLN A 132 8.60 0.20 -1.94
N SER A 133 8.05 1.40 -2.18
CA SER A 133 8.69 2.39 -3.03
C SER A 133 10.12 2.64 -2.54
N LYS A 134 11.11 2.12 -3.28
CA LYS A 134 12.53 2.32 -2.97
C LYS A 134 12.83 3.82 -3.03
N ILE A 135 13.34 4.36 -1.93
CA ILE A 135 13.83 5.74 -1.91
C ILE A 135 15.24 5.73 -2.48
N HIS A 136 15.42 6.46 -3.58
CA HIS A 136 16.70 6.69 -4.23
C HIS A 136 17.30 7.99 -3.71
N SER A 137 18.57 7.95 -3.31
CA SER A 137 19.37 9.16 -3.10
C SER A 137 20.10 9.45 -4.42
N LEU A 138 19.76 10.56 -5.06
CA LEU A 138 20.28 10.92 -6.38
C LEU A 138 20.94 12.29 -6.29
N ARG A 139 22.02 12.48 -7.05
CA ARG A 139 22.77 13.74 -7.10
C ARG A 139 22.93 14.17 -8.55
N GLY A 140 22.81 15.46 -8.80
CA GLY A 140 22.95 15.98 -10.14
C GLY A 140 22.57 17.44 -10.25
N LYS A 141 22.65 17.98 -11.46
CA LYS A 141 22.18 19.33 -11.76
C LYS A 141 20.69 19.29 -12.05
N LEU A 142 19.88 20.06 -11.33
CA LEU A 142 18.46 20.18 -11.61
C LEU A 142 18.25 21.15 -12.77
N ILE A 143 17.54 20.68 -13.79
CA ILE A 143 17.13 21.46 -14.95
C ILE A 143 15.61 21.55 -14.96
N TYR A 144 15.10 22.74 -15.25
CA TYR A 144 13.69 23.03 -15.41
C TYR A 144 13.53 23.51 -16.85
N GLU A 145 12.60 22.91 -17.57
CA GLU A 145 12.19 23.32 -18.91
C GLU A 145 10.67 23.44 -18.89
N GLU A 146 10.17 24.63 -19.18
CA GLU A 146 8.74 24.85 -19.24
C GLU A 146 8.11 23.99 -20.35
N ILE A 147 7.04 23.29 -20.01
CA ILE A 147 6.30 22.49 -20.99
C ILE A 147 5.56 23.45 -21.92
N PRO A 148 5.64 23.28 -23.26
CA PRO A 148 4.90 24.11 -24.20
C PRO A 148 3.40 24.10 -23.91
N PRO A 149 2.68 25.23 -24.10
CA PRO A 149 1.24 25.31 -23.86
C PRO A 149 0.40 24.51 -24.87
N VAL A 150 1.05 23.79 -25.79
CA VAL A 150 0.43 22.96 -26.82
C VAL A 150 0.59 21.47 -26.52
N ARG A 151 -0.36 20.66 -27.01
CA ARG A 151 -0.31 19.20 -26.85
C ARG A 151 0.97 18.65 -27.48
N SER A 152 1.80 17.98 -26.69
CA SER A 152 3.05 17.37 -27.13
C SER A 152 3.41 16.18 -26.24
N VAL A 153 4.14 15.20 -26.78
CA VAL A 153 4.58 14.00 -26.03
C VAL A 153 5.24 14.36 -24.70
N ARG A 154 6.06 15.41 -24.69
CA ARG A 154 6.70 15.96 -23.48
C ARG A 154 5.69 16.46 -22.45
N ALA A 155 4.63 17.13 -22.89
CA ALA A 155 3.55 17.58 -22.02
C ALA A 155 2.81 16.40 -21.37
N TYR A 156 2.53 15.34 -22.14
CA TYR A 156 1.92 14.11 -21.62
C TYR A 156 2.81 13.41 -20.59
N GLN A 157 4.08 13.26 -20.93
CA GLN A 157 5.08 12.67 -20.06
C GLN A 157 5.49 13.62 -18.93
N GLY A 158 4.96 14.85 -18.86
CA GLY A 158 5.31 15.87 -17.87
C GLY A 158 6.82 16.06 -17.68
N GLU A 159 7.55 16.04 -18.78
CA GLU A 159 9.00 16.21 -18.84
C GLU A 159 9.40 17.68 -18.63
N GLU A 160 9.15 18.15 -17.41
CA GLU A 160 9.35 19.54 -16.98
C GLU A 160 10.63 19.70 -16.15
N PHE A 161 10.87 18.77 -15.23
CA PHE A 161 12.02 18.79 -14.34
C PHE A 161 12.92 17.59 -14.63
N PHE A 162 14.22 17.84 -14.64
CA PHE A 162 15.21 16.82 -14.91
C PHE A 162 16.34 16.89 -13.92
N LEU A 163 16.86 15.73 -13.52
CA LEU A 163 18.13 15.61 -12.85
C LEU A 163 19.17 15.11 -13.85
N MET A 164 20.13 15.96 -14.17
CA MET A 164 21.30 15.60 -14.96
C MET A 164 22.33 14.96 -14.03
N THR A 165 22.45 13.64 -14.09
CA THR A 165 23.32 12.84 -13.22
C THR A 165 24.43 12.16 -14.01
N ASN A 166 25.59 12.02 -13.38
CA ASN A 166 26.71 11.25 -13.92
C ASN A 166 26.76 9.81 -13.37
N SER A 167 25.85 9.45 -12.47
CA SER A 167 25.76 8.11 -11.88
C SER A 167 24.61 7.30 -12.51
N GLY A 168 24.89 6.04 -12.83
CA GLY A 168 23.92 5.10 -13.41
C GLY A 168 23.92 5.06 -14.94
N SER A 169 23.01 4.26 -15.50
CA SER A 169 22.83 4.09 -16.95
C SER A 169 22.10 5.26 -17.62
N GLU A 170 21.17 5.90 -16.90
CA GLU A 170 20.42 7.06 -17.38
C GLU A 170 21.04 8.36 -16.86
N LYS A 171 21.51 9.21 -17.78
CA LYS A 171 22.14 10.50 -17.46
C LYS A 171 21.14 11.64 -17.21
N ARG A 172 19.87 11.43 -17.56
CA ARG A 172 18.80 12.43 -17.48
C ARG A 172 17.54 11.77 -16.90
N LEU A 173 17.24 12.07 -15.64
CA LEU A 173 16.10 11.50 -14.93
C LEU A 173 14.96 12.51 -14.85
N VAL A 174 13.74 12.11 -15.20
CA VAL A 174 12.55 12.98 -15.05
C VAL A 174 12.18 13.06 -13.57
N LEU A 175 12.06 14.27 -13.04
CA LEU A 175 11.63 14.53 -11.67
C LEU A 175 10.15 14.94 -11.62
N ARG A 176 9.46 14.55 -10.55
CA ARG A 176 8.08 14.95 -10.28
C ARG A 176 7.96 15.70 -8.96
N PRO A 177 7.14 16.77 -8.92
CA PRO A 177 6.66 17.30 -7.67
C PRO A 177 5.95 16.24 -6.83
N SER A 178 5.88 16.47 -5.53
CA SER A 178 5.10 15.68 -4.58
C SER A 178 4.27 16.60 -3.70
N GLN A 179 3.42 16.03 -2.85
CA GLN A 179 2.73 16.79 -1.81
C GLN A 179 3.70 17.52 -0.86
N ARG A 180 4.95 17.04 -0.75
CA ARG A 180 5.97 17.63 0.12
C ARG A 180 6.82 18.68 -0.59
N ILE A 181 7.13 18.45 -1.86
CA ILE A 181 7.99 19.30 -2.68
C ILE A 181 7.18 19.79 -3.88
N SER A 182 6.74 21.04 -3.83
CA SER A 182 5.89 21.62 -4.87
C SER A 182 6.68 21.93 -6.14
N ARG A 183 5.94 22.17 -7.24
CA ARG A 183 6.50 22.65 -8.52
C ARG A 183 7.37 23.91 -8.32
N VAL A 184 6.87 24.88 -7.55
CA VAL A 184 7.56 26.15 -7.29
C VAL A 184 8.90 25.92 -6.56
N VAL A 185 8.93 24.98 -5.60
CA VAL A 185 10.17 24.63 -4.91
C VAL A 185 11.18 24.04 -5.89
N LEU A 186 10.78 23.10 -6.75
CA LEU A 186 11.69 22.52 -7.75
C LEU A 186 12.22 23.57 -8.74
N GLN A 187 11.39 24.52 -9.16
CA GLN A 187 11.81 25.61 -10.05
C GLN A 187 12.90 26.48 -9.44
N ALA A 188 12.84 26.75 -8.13
CA ALA A 188 13.85 27.56 -7.44
C ALA A 188 15.25 26.91 -7.46
N PHE A 189 15.33 25.59 -7.63
CA PHE A 189 16.59 24.84 -7.77
C PHE A 189 17.10 24.75 -9.22
N HIS A 190 16.44 25.42 -10.18
CA HIS A 190 16.88 25.41 -11.57
C HIS A 190 18.36 25.84 -11.68
N ASN A 191 19.12 25.08 -12.48
CA ASN A 191 20.56 25.22 -12.68
C ASN A 191 21.45 25.00 -11.45
N GLN A 192 20.91 24.51 -10.33
CA GLN A 192 21.69 24.19 -9.14
C GLN A 192 22.08 22.71 -9.10
N LEU A 193 23.23 22.43 -8.49
CA LEU A 193 23.58 21.07 -8.08
C LEU A 193 22.81 20.72 -6.82
N VAL A 194 22.15 19.56 -6.82
CA VAL A 194 21.27 19.14 -5.74
C VAL A 194 21.48 17.68 -5.37
N GLU A 195 21.18 17.36 -4.13
CA GLU A 195 20.92 16.01 -3.67
C GLU A 195 19.42 15.87 -3.39
N ILE A 196 18.81 14.83 -3.96
CA ILE A 196 17.39 14.53 -3.78
C ILE A 196 17.20 13.16 -3.17
N LYS A 197 16.14 13.01 -2.37
CA LYS A 197 15.55 11.71 -2.08
C LYS A 197 14.25 11.58 -2.86
N ALA A 198 14.14 10.56 -3.68
CA ALA A 198 13.00 10.39 -4.57
C ALA A 198 12.57 8.93 -4.71
N VAL A 199 11.30 8.73 -5.03
CA VAL A 199 10.72 7.41 -5.30
C VAL A 199 10.45 7.31 -6.79
N HIS A 200 10.90 6.23 -7.43
CA HIS A 200 10.51 5.96 -8.81
C HIS A 200 9.01 5.61 -8.86
N THR A 201 8.27 6.33 -9.67
CA THR A 201 6.84 6.10 -9.93
C THR A 201 6.69 5.72 -11.39
N GLU A 202 6.03 4.59 -11.65
CA GLU A 202 5.69 4.20 -13.02
C GLU A 202 4.64 5.15 -13.59
N GLY A 203 4.79 5.48 -14.87
CA GLY A 203 3.84 6.32 -15.58
C GLY A 203 2.54 5.59 -15.84
N THR A 204 1.42 6.31 -15.78
CA THR A 204 0.18 5.80 -16.37
C THR A 204 0.19 6.11 -17.87
N ARG A 205 -0.01 5.10 -18.72
CA ARG A 205 -0.12 5.31 -20.17
C ARG A 205 -1.41 6.10 -20.45
N PRO A 206 -1.37 7.19 -21.23
CA PRO A 206 -2.58 7.92 -21.62
C PRO A 206 -3.61 6.95 -22.23
N SER A 207 -4.88 7.05 -21.82
CA SER A 207 -5.93 6.23 -22.44
C SER A 207 -6.07 6.61 -23.92
N PRO A 208 -5.97 5.65 -24.85
CA PRO A 208 -6.18 5.92 -26.27
C PRO A 208 -7.62 6.33 -26.60
N GLN A 209 -8.57 6.14 -25.67
CA GLN A 209 -9.99 6.43 -25.87
C GLN A 209 -10.37 7.87 -25.51
N THR A 210 -9.50 8.60 -24.80
CA THR A 210 -9.79 9.98 -24.38
C THR A 210 -9.11 10.98 -25.29
N ASN A 211 -9.90 11.90 -25.88
CA ASN A 211 -9.37 13.02 -26.67
C ASN A 211 -8.76 14.14 -25.80
N SER A 212 -8.64 13.91 -24.47
CA SER A 212 -8.02 14.84 -23.53
C SER A 212 -6.54 14.53 -23.39
N ALA A 213 -5.73 15.58 -23.52
CA ALA A 213 -4.30 15.46 -23.37
C ALA A 213 -3.85 15.18 -21.93
N CYS A 214 -4.74 15.40 -20.96
CA CYS A 214 -4.45 15.29 -19.55
C CYS A 214 -5.64 14.65 -18.83
N PRO A 215 -5.47 13.44 -18.28
CA PRO A 215 -6.44 12.87 -17.35
C PRO A 215 -6.42 13.70 -16.07
N ARG A 216 -7.59 14.14 -15.60
CA ARG A 216 -7.68 14.92 -14.37
C ARG A 216 -7.77 14.00 -13.15
N ASP A 217 -7.18 14.40 -12.04
CA ASP A 217 -7.43 13.76 -10.75
C ASP A 217 -8.79 14.16 -10.17
N ILE A 218 -9.11 13.64 -8.98
CA ILE A 218 -10.36 13.96 -8.27
C ILE A 218 -10.51 15.46 -7.96
N ASN A 219 -9.40 16.22 -8.01
CA ASN A 219 -9.35 17.65 -7.77
C ASN A 219 -9.29 18.47 -9.08
N GLY A 220 -9.44 17.83 -10.24
CA GLY A 220 -9.41 18.50 -11.54
C GLY A 220 -8.02 18.85 -12.07
N LEU A 221 -6.94 18.43 -11.40
CA LEU A 221 -5.56 18.70 -11.81
C LEU A 221 -5.05 17.65 -12.80
N CYS A 222 -4.21 18.05 -13.75
CA CYS A 222 -3.59 17.12 -14.68
C CYS A 222 -2.72 16.08 -13.97
N LYS A 223 -3.07 14.81 -14.13
CA LYS A 223 -2.24 13.68 -13.69
C LYS A 223 -1.10 13.46 -14.67
N PRO A 224 0.18 13.50 -14.22
CA PRO A 224 1.31 13.14 -15.07
C PRO A 224 1.17 11.72 -15.64
N GLN A 225 1.43 11.55 -16.94
CA GLN A 225 1.22 10.28 -17.68
C GLN A 225 2.54 9.60 -18.10
N GLY A 226 3.64 9.86 -17.39
CA GLY A 226 4.96 9.28 -17.67
C GLY A 226 5.65 8.79 -16.40
N TYR A 227 6.62 7.89 -16.55
CA TYR A 227 7.45 7.46 -15.42
C TYR A 227 8.31 8.62 -14.93
N GLY A 228 8.83 8.52 -13.71
CA GLY A 228 9.73 9.52 -13.15
C GLY A 228 9.94 9.38 -11.65
N TYR A 229 10.82 10.20 -11.12
CA TYR A 229 11.20 10.21 -9.71
C TYR A 229 10.42 11.28 -8.96
N GLN A 230 9.47 10.86 -8.14
CA GLN A 230 8.73 11.75 -7.25
C GLN A 230 9.63 12.22 -6.12
N VAL A 231 9.91 13.53 -6.08
CA VAL A 231 10.86 14.13 -5.16
C VAL A 231 10.23 14.30 -3.79
N LEU A 232 10.84 13.67 -2.78
CA LEU A 232 10.38 13.73 -1.38
C LEU A 232 11.20 14.72 -0.55
N TYR A 233 12.42 15.02 -0.99
CA TYR A 233 13.37 15.91 -0.34
C TYR A 233 14.38 16.41 -1.37
N ILE A 234 14.80 17.67 -1.24
CA ILE A 234 15.79 18.31 -2.10
C ILE A 234 16.64 19.29 -1.28
N VAL A 235 17.95 19.29 -1.48
CA VAL A 235 18.88 20.26 -0.91
C VAL A 235 19.95 20.65 -1.92
N PRO A 236 20.47 21.88 -1.85
CA PRO A 236 21.61 22.28 -2.67
C PRO A 236 22.87 21.54 -2.22
N LEU A 237 23.68 21.11 -3.17
CA LEU A 237 25.03 20.63 -2.92
C LEU A 237 25.96 21.85 -2.94
N THR A 238 26.45 22.25 -1.77
CA THR A 238 27.52 23.24 -1.69
C THR A 238 28.81 22.65 -2.28
N GLN A 239 29.34 23.30 -3.30
CA GLN A 239 30.71 23.05 -3.74
C GLN A 239 31.63 23.57 -2.62
N LYS A 240 32.36 22.66 -1.97
CA LYS A 240 33.53 23.03 -1.17
C LYS A 240 34.70 23.29 -2.09
#